data_AF-A0A926HSZ0-F1
#
_entry.id   AF-A0A926HSZ0-F1
#
_cell.length_a   1.000
_cell.length_b   1.000
_cell.length_c   1.000
_cell.angle_alpha   90.00
_cell.angle_beta   90.00
_cell.angle_gamma   90.00
#
_symmetry.space_group_name_H-M   'P 1'
#
loop_
_entity.id
_entity.type
_entity.pdbx_description
1 polymer ?
#
loop_
_entity_poly.entity_id
_entity_poly.type
_entity_poly.pdbx_seq_one_letter_code
_entity_poly.pdbx_strand_id
1 'polypeptide(L)'
;MGFKISHSADELLERLEPLPVVVEIGRPNVCEGEGGKQWAIAPDQIRELLTDWEGPTGCIATDRILVDGCEVGYMYRERPDEDRPDSGWRFTAGDESDEYMDDPANSEVYQLNTICNYDPDIIPLLDSPYGTAYWRDEDGEFQCEEFDPDEEIDA
;
A
#
# COMPACT_ATOMS: atom_id res chain seq x y z
N MET A 1 12.11 12.34 -4.12
CA MET A 1 11.48 13.60 -4.58
C MET A 1 10.43 14.15 -3.59
N GLY A 2 10.21 13.51 -2.43
CA GLY A 2 9.19 13.91 -1.46
C GLY A 2 9.50 15.16 -0.61
N PHE A 3 10.77 15.54 -0.46
CA PHE A 3 11.14 16.71 0.36
C PHE A 3 10.46 18.01 -0.11
N LYS A 4 10.31 18.22 -1.42
CA LYS A 4 9.66 19.41 -1.98
C LYS A 4 8.13 19.44 -1.81
N ILE A 5 7.54 18.32 -1.40
CA ILE A 5 6.10 18.22 -1.14
C ILE A 5 5.81 18.72 0.29
N SER A 6 6.72 18.48 1.23
CA SER A 6 6.58 18.86 2.65
C SER A 6 7.43 20.04 3.09
N HIS A 7 8.39 20.49 2.27
CA HIS A 7 9.33 21.56 2.61
C HIS A 7 9.52 22.54 1.45
N SER A 8 9.86 23.78 1.78
CA SER A 8 10.04 24.86 0.81
C SER A 8 11.32 24.70 -0.01
N ALA A 9 11.36 25.38 -1.16
CA ALA A 9 12.56 25.44 -1.99
C ALA A 9 13.75 26.11 -1.24
N ASP A 10 13.47 27.01 -0.30
CA ASP A 10 14.48 27.73 0.48
C ASP A 10 15.18 26.78 1.48
N GLU A 11 14.41 25.97 2.23
CA GLU A 11 14.94 24.96 3.16
C GLU A 11 15.78 23.87 2.47
N LEU A 12 15.47 23.58 1.19
CA LEU A 12 16.29 22.70 0.36
C LEU A 12 17.61 23.38 -0.04
N LEU A 13 17.55 24.67 -0.38
CA LEU A 13 18.73 25.46 -0.75
C LEU A 13 19.66 25.66 0.45
N GLU A 14 19.14 25.77 1.66
CA GLU A 14 19.93 25.83 2.90
C GLU A 14 20.66 24.51 3.19
N ARG A 15 20.04 23.36 2.91
CA ARG A 15 20.70 22.02 3.01
C ARG A 15 21.75 21.80 1.92
N LEU A 16 21.66 22.53 0.81
CA LEU A 16 22.65 22.54 -0.26
C LEU A 16 23.78 23.53 0.09
N GLU A 17 24.59 23.21 1.10
CA GLU A 17 25.82 23.95 1.45
C GLU A 17 26.66 24.31 0.19
N PRO A 18 27.39 25.46 0.20
CA PRO A 18 27.68 26.28 -0.97
C PRO A 18 28.23 25.47 -2.13
N LEU A 19 27.42 25.36 -3.18
CA LEU A 19 27.69 24.55 -4.36
C LEU A 19 29.01 25.01 -5.04
N PRO A 20 30.06 24.18 -5.10
CA PRO A 20 31.06 24.38 -6.14
C PRO A 20 30.36 24.23 -7.51
N VAL A 21 30.79 25.04 -8.50
CA VAL A 21 30.24 25.11 -9.87
C VAL A 21 30.28 23.76 -10.62
N VAL A 22 30.89 22.72 -10.03
CA VAL A 22 31.04 21.40 -10.61
C VAL A 22 29.92 20.47 -10.12
N VAL A 23 29.15 19.93 -11.07
CA VAL A 23 28.15 18.88 -10.79
C VAL A 23 28.89 17.58 -10.46
N GLU A 24 28.98 17.24 -9.17
CA GLU A 24 29.51 15.95 -8.74
C GLU A 24 28.44 14.86 -8.91
N ILE A 25 28.61 13.99 -9.91
CA ILE A 25 27.67 12.90 -10.24
C ILE A 25 27.50 11.90 -9.06
N GLY A 26 28.50 11.77 -8.19
CA GLY A 26 28.47 10.91 -7.01
C GLY A 26 28.04 11.60 -5.71
N ARG A 27 27.46 12.81 -5.77
CA ARG A 27 27.02 13.52 -4.57
C ARG A 27 25.87 12.76 -3.89
N PRO A 28 25.98 12.43 -2.59
CA PRO A 28 24.88 11.82 -1.85
C PRO A 28 23.68 12.76 -1.82
N ASN A 29 22.47 12.21 -1.75
CA ASN A 29 21.26 13.02 -1.74
C ASN A 29 21.17 13.75 -0.39
N VAL A 30 21.08 15.07 -0.42
CA VAL A 30 20.99 15.92 0.78
C VAL A 30 19.67 15.76 1.55
N CYS A 31 18.71 15.05 0.95
CA CYS A 31 17.45 14.64 1.57
C CYS A 31 17.43 13.14 1.92
N GLU A 32 18.57 12.44 1.93
CA GLU A 32 18.64 11.08 2.47
C GLU A 32 18.38 11.10 3.98
N GLY A 33 17.23 10.59 4.39
CA GLY A 33 16.95 10.27 5.80
C GLY A 33 15.77 11.00 6.46
N GLU A 34 15.04 11.87 5.78
CA GLU A 34 13.84 12.50 6.37
C GLU A 34 12.57 11.72 5.98
N GLY A 35 12.20 10.76 6.84
CA GLY A 35 10.81 10.27 6.97
C GLY A 35 10.37 9.07 6.12
N GLY A 36 11.17 7.99 6.02
CA GLY A 36 10.68 6.73 5.44
C GLY A 36 9.77 5.97 6.42
N LYS A 37 8.65 5.43 5.92
CA LYS A 37 7.78 4.51 6.69
C LYS A 37 8.61 3.37 7.29
N GLN A 38 8.38 3.10 8.58
CA GLN A 38 9.01 1.97 9.27
C GLN A 38 8.13 0.74 9.03
N TRP A 39 8.50 -0.09 8.06
CA TRP A 39 7.72 -1.28 7.72
C TRP A 39 7.80 -2.35 8.81
N ALA A 40 6.70 -3.01 9.12
CA ALA A 40 6.67 -4.10 10.10
C ALA A 40 7.47 -5.32 9.64
N ILE A 41 7.49 -5.60 8.32
CA ILE A 41 8.38 -6.59 7.70
C ILE A 41 9.45 -5.85 6.90
N ALA A 42 10.73 -6.15 7.16
CA ALA A 42 11.81 -5.52 6.43
C ALA A 42 11.81 -5.96 4.95
N PRO A 43 12.15 -5.07 4.00
CA PRO A 43 12.12 -5.40 2.57
C PRO A 43 12.98 -6.61 2.18
N ASP A 44 14.09 -6.86 2.87
CA ASP A 44 14.96 -8.03 2.65
C ASP A 44 14.38 -9.35 3.16
N GLN A 45 13.34 -9.30 3.98
CA GLN A 45 12.64 -10.46 4.52
C GLN A 45 11.42 -10.88 3.69
N ILE A 46 10.99 -10.03 2.74
CA ILE A 46 9.90 -10.34 1.81
C ILE A 46 10.32 -11.49 0.89
N ARG A 47 9.49 -12.54 0.86
CA ARG A 47 9.69 -13.74 0.04
C ARG A 47 8.73 -13.75 -1.12
N GLU A 48 9.10 -14.44 -2.19
CA GLU A 48 8.19 -14.73 -3.29
C GLU A 48 7.27 -15.89 -2.87
N LEU A 49 6.07 -15.55 -2.41
CA LEU A 49 5.01 -16.49 -2.01
C LEU A 49 4.03 -16.74 -3.14
N LEU A 50 3.76 -15.69 -3.93
CA LEU A 50 2.78 -15.70 -4.99
C LEU A 50 3.42 -16.11 -6.34
N THR A 51 3.69 -17.41 -6.50
CA THR A 51 4.47 -17.96 -7.63
C THR A 51 3.65 -18.31 -8.87
N ASP A 52 2.36 -18.63 -8.70
CA ASP A 52 1.43 -19.05 -9.77
C ASP A 52 0.45 -17.93 -10.19
N TRP A 53 0.71 -16.66 -9.83
CA TRP A 53 -0.21 -15.57 -10.15
C TRP A 53 -0.10 -15.12 -11.61
N GLU A 54 -1.24 -15.19 -12.30
CA GLU A 54 -1.38 -14.77 -13.69
C GLU A 54 -2.23 -13.49 -13.76
N GLY A 55 -1.59 -12.33 -13.69
CA GLY A 55 -2.30 -11.05 -13.82
C GLY A 55 -1.51 -9.84 -13.34
N PRO A 56 -2.17 -8.67 -13.30
CA PRO A 56 -1.59 -7.47 -12.69
C PRO A 56 -1.28 -7.72 -11.22
N THR A 57 -0.16 -7.20 -10.73
CA THR A 57 0.32 -7.46 -9.35
C THR A 57 0.10 -6.28 -8.41
N GLY A 58 -0.31 -5.11 -8.89
CA GLY A 58 -0.52 -3.93 -8.08
C GLY A 58 -1.80 -4.03 -7.25
N CYS A 59 -1.74 -3.62 -6.00
CA CYS A 59 -2.89 -3.52 -5.10
C CYS A 59 -2.75 -2.29 -4.21
N ILE A 60 -3.84 -1.85 -3.58
CA ILE A 60 -3.79 -0.81 -2.56
C ILE A 60 -3.86 -1.47 -1.19
N ALA A 61 -3.05 -0.99 -0.25
CA ALA A 61 -3.12 -1.42 1.14
C ALA A 61 -2.83 -0.26 2.10
N THR A 62 -3.39 -0.34 3.31
CA THR A 62 -3.25 0.68 4.35
C THR A 62 -2.00 0.48 5.20
N ASP A 63 -1.51 1.55 5.81
CA ASP A 63 -0.36 1.51 6.71
C ASP A 63 -0.64 0.71 7.99
N ARG A 64 -1.92 0.51 8.37
CA ARG A 64 -2.28 -0.44 9.44
C ARG A 64 -1.67 -1.82 9.18
N ILE A 65 -1.68 -2.27 7.92
CA ILE A 65 -1.07 -3.55 7.55
C ILE A 65 0.45 -3.41 7.48
N LEU A 66 0.95 -2.45 6.69
CA LEU A 66 2.37 -2.43 6.34
C LEU A 66 3.31 -1.84 7.41
N VAL A 67 2.82 -0.89 8.19
CA VAL A 67 3.55 -0.16 9.23
C VAL A 67 3.24 -0.71 10.61
N ASP A 68 1.96 -0.87 10.96
CA ASP A 68 1.58 -1.40 12.28
C ASP A 68 1.66 -2.94 12.35
N GLY A 69 1.69 -3.62 11.20
CA GLY A 69 1.79 -5.07 11.12
C GLY A 69 0.48 -5.79 11.44
N CYS A 70 -0.67 -5.11 11.28
CA CYS A 70 -1.98 -5.72 11.43
C CYS A 70 -2.25 -6.74 10.30
N GLU A 71 -3.03 -7.76 10.63
CA GLU A 71 -3.56 -8.71 9.66
C GLU A 71 -4.64 -8.05 8.79
N VAL A 72 -4.95 -8.64 7.64
CA VAL A 72 -6.03 -8.16 6.78
C VAL A 72 -7.36 -8.54 7.45
N GLY A 73 -8.10 -7.52 7.86
CA GLY A 73 -9.45 -7.69 8.43
C GLY A 73 -10.55 -7.46 7.40
N TYR A 74 -10.30 -6.65 6.36
CA TYR A 74 -11.22 -6.45 5.24
C TYR A 74 -10.47 -6.33 3.92
N MET A 75 -10.98 -6.98 2.88
CA MET A 75 -10.43 -6.87 1.53
C MET A 75 -11.52 -6.96 0.48
N TYR A 76 -11.38 -6.21 -0.60
CA TYR A 76 -12.35 -6.22 -1.68
C TYR A 76 -11.66 -6.05 -3.03
N ARG A 77 -12.31 -6.56 -4.08
CA ARG A 77 -11.79 -6.55 -5.45
C ARG A 77 -12.64 -5.68 -6.36
N GLU A 78 -12.11 -4.52 -6.70
CA GLU A 78 -12.72 -3.61 -7.66
C GLU A 78 -12.31 -3.94 -9.10
N ARG A 79 -12.98 -3.34 -10.07
CA ARG A 79 -12.52 -3.40 -11.46
C ARG A 79 -11.24 -2.56 -11.59
N PRO A 80 -10.16 -3.13 -12.13
CA PRO A 80 -8.91 -2.40 -12.27
C PRO A 80 -8.97 -1.37 -13.39
N ASP A 81 -8.15 -0.33 -13.27
CA ASP A 81 -7.87 0.59 -14.38
C ASP A 81 -7.05 -0.12 -15.48
N GLU A 82 -7.58 -0.19 -16.71
CA GLU A 82 -6.97 -0.93 -17.83
C GLU A 82 -5.54 -0.47 -18.21
N ASP A 83 -5.20 0.80 -17.94
CA ASP A 83 -3.88 1.39 -18.25
C ASP A 83 -2.84 1.20 -17.13
N ARG A 84 -3.18 0.54 -16.03
CA ARG A 84 -2.30 0.35 -14.87
C ARG A 84 -2.16 -1.13 -14.53
N PRO A 85 -1.05 -1.54 -13.90
CA PRO A 85 -0.91 -2.90 -13.39
C PRO A 85 -1.75 -3.10 -12.11
N ASP A 86 -3.00 -2.64 -12.08
CA ASP A 86 -3.92 -2.79 -10.95
C ASP A 86 -4.60 -4.17 -11.01
N SER A 87 -4.52 -4.92 -9.92
CA SER A 87 -5.18 -6.22 -9.75
C SER A 87 -6.66 -6.09 -9.39
N GLY A 88 -7.06 -4.89 -8.96
CA GLY A 88 -8.36 -4.59 -8.37
C GLY A 88 -8.40 -4.75 -6.86
N TRP A 89 -7.39 -5.37 -6.24
CA TRP A 89 -7.41 -5.65 -4.81
C TRP A 89 -7.11 -4.41 -3.96
N ARG A 90 -7.89 -4.29 -2.89
CA ARG A 90 -7.76 -3.28 -1.82
C ARG A 90 -7.75 -4.02 -0.48
N PHE A 91 -6.80 -3.70 0.38
CA PHE A 91 -6.61 -4.37 1.68
C PHE A 91 -6.59 -3.37 2.82
N THR A 92 -7.38 -3.64 3.86
CA THR A 92 -7.42 -2.85 5.09
C THR A 92 -7.40 -3.77 6.32
N ALA A 93 -7.02 -3.23 7.48
CA ALA A 93 -7.07 -3.95 8.74
C ALA A 93 -8.51 -4.10 9.27
N GLY A 94 -9.44 -3.29 8.78
CA GLY A 94 -10.86 -3.30 9.16
C GLY A 94 -11.18 -2.44 10.37
N ASP A 95 -10.17 -1.86 11.03
CA ASP A 95 -10.31 -0.93 12.16
C ASP A 95 -10.04 0.53 11.79
N GLU A 96 -9.76 0.81 10.52
CA GLU A 96 -9.57 2.16 10.01
C GLU A 96 -10.82 3.03 10.19
N SER A 97 -10.63 4.25 10.69
CA SER A 97 -11.69 5.27 10.77
C SER A 97 -11.82 6.05 9.47
N ASP A 98 -12.97 6.68 9.22
CA ASP A 98 -13.14 7.56 8.05
C ASP A 98 -12.08 8.67 7.96
N GLU A 99 -11.74 9.32 9.09
CA GLU A 99 -10.68 10.35 9.14
C GLU A 99 -9.31 9.79 8.75
N TYR A 100 -9.06 8.51 9.03
CA TYR A 100 -7.81 7.84 8.64
C TYR A 100 -7.80 7.54 7.13
N MET A 101 -8.93 7.08 6.58
CA MET A 101 -9.06 6.74 5.16
C MET A 101 -9.07 7.97 4.25
N ASP A 102 -9.45 9.15 4.76
CA ASP A 102 -9.43 10.42 4.01
C ASP A 102 -8.00 10.92 3.74
N ASP A 103 -7.00 10.49 4.53
CA ASP A 103 -5.60 10.86 4.31
C ASP A 103 -4.91 9.92 3.31
N PRO A 104 -4.55 10.41 2.10
CA PRO A 104 -3.90 9.60 1.08
C PRO A 104 -2.48 9.15 1.46
N ALA A 105 -1.87 9.68 2.53
CA ALA A 105 -0.59 9.18 3.03
C ALA A 105 -0.71 7.81 3.72
N ASN A 106 -1.91 7.46 4.18
CA ASN A 106 -2.17 6.21 4.93
C ASN A 106 -2.42 4.99 4.04
N SER A 107 -2.53 5.17 2.72
CA SER A 107 -2.70 4.07 1.77
C SER A 107 -1.85 4.31 0.53
N GLU A 108 -1.21 3.25 0.04
CA GLU A 108 -0.34 3.33 -1.14
C GLU A 108 -0.48 2.09 -2.01
N VAL A 109 0.15 2.12 -3.19
CA VAL A 109 0.19 0.99 -4.12
C VAL A 109 1.37 0.09 -3.77
N TYR A 110 1.08 -1.20 -3.58
CA TYR A 110 2.04 -2.25 -3.29
C TYR A 110 1.88 -3.42 -4.26
N GLN A 111 2.80 -4.37 -4.19
CA GLN A 111 2.66 -5.64 -4.90
C GLN A 111 1.84 -6.62 -4.06
N LEU A 112 0.97 -7.41 -4.69
CA LEU A 112 0.19 -8.47 -4.05
C LEU A 112 1.06 -9.41 -3.24
N ASN A 113 2.20 -9.82 -3.81
CA ASN A 113 3.16 -10.67 -3.12
C ASN A 113 3.65 -10.05 -1.80
N THR A 114 3.79 -8.73 -1.73
CA THR A 114 4.14 -8.04 -0.48
C THR A 114 3.08 -8.30 0.57
N ILE A 115 1.80 -8.05 0.26
CA ILE A 115 0.71 -8.25 1.22
C ILE A 115 0.59 -9.72 1.64
N CYS A 116 0.83 -10.66 0.72
CA CYS A 116 0.86 -12.09 1.05
C CYS A 116 1.93 -12.47 2.11
N ASN A 117 2.99 -11.68 2.27
CA ASN A 117 3.98 -11.89 3.34
C ASN A 117 3.51 -11.37 4.70
N TYR A 118 2.63 -10.37 4.71
CA TYR A 118 2.01 -9.85 5.93
C TYR A 118 0.86 -10.76 6.37
N ASP A 119 0.07 -11.22 5.42
CA ASP A 119 -1.08 -12.09 5.66
C ASP A 119 -1.14 -13.19 4.57
N PRO A 120 -0.62 -14.39 4.83
CA PRO A 120 -0.64 -15.49 3.85
C PRO A 120 -2.02 -16.10 3.67
N ASP A 121 -2.99 -15.85 4.57
CA ASP A 121 -4.33 -16.43 4.49
C ASP A 121 -5.13 -15.86 3.29
N ILE A 122 -4.74 -14.71 2.75
CA ILE A 122 -5.39 -14.09 1.60
C ILE A 122 -5.06 -14.79 0.28
N ILE A 123 -3.94 -15.51 0.19
CA ILE A 123 -3.46 -16.14 -1.05
C ILE A 123 -4.55 -16.96 -1.76
N PRO A 124 -5.28 -17.88 -1.08
CA PRO A 124 -6.36 -18.64 -1.72
C PRO A 124 -7.56 -17.80 -2.19
N LEU A 125 -7.68 -16.53 -1.75
CA LEU A 125 -8.79 -15.65 -2.08
C LEU A 125 -8.50 -14.75 -3.29
N LEU A 126 -7.25 -14.64 -3.74
CA LEU A 126 -6.85 -13.69 -4.77
C LEU A 126 -7.45 -13.97 -6.16
N ASP A 127 -7.85 -15.22 -6.42
CA ASP A 127 -8.51 -15.65 -7.67
C ASP A 127 -10.00 -15.28 -7.75
N SER A 128 -10.55 -14.68 -6.69
CA SER A 128 -11.97 -14.33 -6.62
C SER A 128 -12.36 -13.25 -7.63
N PRO A 129 -13.58 -13.27 -8.19
CA PRO A 129 -13.98 -12.35 -9.25
C PRO A 129 -14.04 -10.89 -8.76
N TYR A 130 -14.05 -9.95 -9.70
CA TYR A 130 -14.35 -8.55 -9.40
C TYR A 130 -15.75 -8.41 -8.79
N GLY A 131 -15.91 -7.50 -7.84
CA GLY A 131 -17.14 -7.35 -7.06
C GLY A 131 -17.27 -8.35 -5.90
N THR A 132 -16.14 -8.87 -5.41
CA THR A 132 -16.11 -9.71 -4.21
C THR A 132 -15.45 -8.97 -3.08
N ALA A 133 -15.99 -9.10 -1.87
CA ALA A 133 -15.34 -8.67 -0.64
C ALA A 133 -15.27 -9.80 0.38
N TYR A 134 -14.31 -9.68 1.29
CA TYR A 134 -14.07 -10.58 2.39
C TYR A 134 -13.84 -9.78 3.67
N TRP A 135 -14.40 -10.24 4.76
CA TRP A 135 -14.11 -9.75 6.11
C TRP A 135 -13.71 -10.91 7.01
N ARG A 136 -12.82 -10.63 7.98
CA ARG A 136 -12.35 -11.63 8.94
C ARG A 136 -13.24 -11.60 10.19
N ASP A 137 -13.77 -12.75 10.58
CA ASP A 137 -14.62 -12.87 11.77
C ASP A 137 -13.85 -13.01 13.10
N GLU A 138 -14.57 -13.17 14.21
CA GLU A 138 -13.96 -13.32 15.56
C GLU A 138 -13.12 -14.60 15.70
N ASP A 139 -13.38 -15.62 14.88
CA ASP A 139 -12.64 -16.88 14.83
C ASP A 139 -11.40 -16.76 13.92
N GLY A 140 -11.25 -15.64 13.20
CA GLY A 140 -10.15 -15.37 12.30
C GLY A 140 -10.36 -15.90 10.88
N GLU A 141 -11.56 -16.37 10.55
CA GLU A 141 -11.91 -16.93 9.25
C GLU A 141 -12.47 -15.86 8.30
N PHE A 142 -12.13 -15.95 7.01
CA PHE A 142 -12.67 -15.03 6.01
C PHE A 142 -14.08 -15.43 5.58
N GLN A 143 -15.02 -14.51 5.77
CA GLN A 143 -16.39 -14.59 5.29
C GLN A 143 -16.51 -13.80 3.98
N CYS A 144 -17.18 -14.39 2.98
CA CYS A 144 -17.36 -13.80 1.66
C CYS A 144 -18.68 -13.02 1.58
N GLU A 145 -18.64 -11.86 0.95
CA GLU A 145 -19.83 -11.07 0.59
C GLU A 145 -19.73 -10.57 -0.86
N GLU A 146 -20.89 -10.33 -1.48
CA GLU A 146 -20.96 -9.62 -2.76
C GLU A 146 -20.72 -8.13 -2.51
N PHE A 147 -19.81 -7.54 -3.31
CA PHE A 147 -19.47 -6.13 -3.26
C PHE A 147 -19.93 -5.47 -4.56
N ASP A 148 -20.94 -4.61 -4.46
CA ASP A 148 -21.39 -3.79 -5.59
C ASP A 148 -20.90 -2.35 -5.39
N PRO A 149 -19.89 -1.89 -6.17
CA PRO A 149 -19.33 -0.55 -6.02
C PRO A 149 -20.28 0.57 -6.47
N ASP A 150 -21.37 0.23 -7.16
CA ASP A 150 -22.38 1.16 -7.66
C ASP A 150 -23.63 1.20 -6.75
N GLU A 151 -23.71 0.35 -5.73
CA GLU A 151 -24.78 0.38 -4.74
C GLU A 151 -24.59 1.62 -3.86
N GLU A 152 -25.33 2.70 -4.18
CA GLU A 152 -25.41 3.88 -3.34
C GLU A 152 -25.82 3.44 -1.93
N ILE A 153 -24.89 3.51 -0.98
CA ILE A 153 -25.19 3.32 0.42
C ILE A 153 -26.02 4.55 0.86
N ASP A 154 -27.35 4.43 0.74
CA ASP A 154 -28.32 5.34 1.34
C ASP A 154 -28.15 5.29 2.88
N ALA A 155 -27.19 6.07 3.39
CA ALA A 155 -26.97 6.32 4.82
C ALA A 155 -27.74 7.56 5.31
#